data_AF-A0A9X1DB70-F1
#
_entry.id   AF-A0A9X1DB70-F1
#
_cell.length_a   1.000
_cell.length_b   1.000
_cell.length_c   1.000
_cell.angle_alpha   90.00
_cell.angle_beta   90.00
_cell.angle_gamma   90.00
#
_symmetry.space_group_name_H-M   'P 1'
#
loop_
_entity.id
_entity.type
_entity.pdbx_description
1 polymer ?
#
loop_
_entity_poly.entity_id
_entity_poly.type
_entity_poly.pdbx_seq_one_letter_code
_entity_poly.pdbx_strand_id
1 'polypeptide(L)'
;MMAANDKEDVMEVRTSRGMSTVEIFPFLLIPVLIYNLLALFSAPPLAGATEPTLFATLRGEAFSLQMLSGSSLSLSWGDMLLLLAIVFLLVEIVKAPRTASPSIINHMLSMGVFIFCLVEFLMLRSFASATFFLMTMMVLLDAMAGMAVTIISARRDFDVSGGSSS
;
A
#
# COMPACT_ATOMS: atom_id res chain seq x y z
N MET A 1 -53.84 7.31 17.84
CA MET A 1 -52.68 8.18 17.52
C MET A 1 -51.33 7.62 17.99
N MET A 2 -51.25 6.43 18.60
CA MET A 2 -50.01 5.94 19.25
C MET A 2 -49.20 4.91 18.43
N ALA A 3 -49.70 4.47 17.28
CA ALA A 3 -49.04 3.45 16.43
C ALA A 3 -48.26 4.03 15.23
N ALA A 4 -48.37 5.34 14.99
CA ALA A 4 -47.64 6.03 13.93
C ALA A 4 -46.25 6.50 14.39
N ASN A 5 -46.10 6.81 15.69
CA ASN A 5 -44.84 7.30 16.26
C ASN A 5 -43.76 6.20 16.36
N ASP A 6 -44.17 4.95 16.59
CA ASP A 6 -43.26 3.79 16.70
C ASP A 6 -42.60 3.44 15.35
N LYS A 7 -43.28 3.71 14.23
CA LYS A 7 -42.73 3.44 12.89
C LYS A 7 -41.75 4.52 12.43
N GLU A 8 -41.88 5.75 12.92
CA GLU A 8 -40.92 6.82 12.62
C GLU A 8 -39.65 6.66 13.46
N ASP A 9 -39.76 6.23 14.72
CA ASP A 9 -38.61 5.90 15.58
C ASP A 9 -37.77 4.72 15.03
N VAL A 10 -38.41 3.70 14.44
CA VAL A 10 -37.68 2.56 13.85
C VAL A 10 -37.01 2.91 12.51
N MET A 11 -37.47 3.97 11.82
CA MET A 11 -36.93 4.37 10.52
C MET A 11 -35.67 5.24 10.64
N GLU A 12 -35.46 5.92 11.77
CA GLU A 12 -34.30 6.79 12.01
C GLU A 12 -33.04 6.02 12.47
N VAL A 13 -33.17 4.73 12.82
CA VAL A 13 -32.04 3.85 13.21
C VAL A 13 -31.43 3.14 11.99
N ARG A 14 -31.42 3.78 10.82
CA ARG A 14 -30.44 3.44 9.78
C ARG A 14 -29.15 4.15 10.10
N THR A 15 -28.47 3.65 11.13
CA THR A 15 -27.10 4.01 11.46
C THR A 15 -26.26 3.96 10.19
N SER A 16 -25.92 5.15 9.68
CA SER A 16 -24.84 5.35 8.73
C SER A 16 -23.60 4.78 9.40
N ARG A 17 -23.25 3.54 9.02
CA ARG A 17 -22.06 2.88 9.49
C ARG A 17 -20.90 3.61 8.82
N GLY A 18 -20.42 4.67 9.47
CA GLY A 18 -19.30 5.45 8.98
C GLY A 18 -18.15 4.51 8.67
N MET A 19 -17.76 4.41 7.40
CA MET A 19 -16.54 3.69 7.02
C MET A 19 -15.39 4.31 7.80
N SER A 20 -14.68 3.49 8.55
CA SER A 20 -13.51 3.99 9.26
C SER A 20 -12.44 4.34 8.22
N THR A 21 -11.91 5.56 8.26
CA THR A 21 -10.90 6.05 7.30
C THR A 21 -9.68 5.13 7.19
N VAL A 22 -9.41 4.34 8.24
CA VAL A 22 -8.32 3.35 8.34
C VAL A 22 -8.57 2.08 7.49
N GLU A 23 -9.83 1.79 7.12
CA GLU A 23 -10.17 0.64 6.27
C GLU A 23 -9.88 0.90 4.78
N ILE A 24 -9.80 2.17 4.36
CA ILE A 24 -9.68 2.57 2.95
C ILE A 24 -8.28 3.12 2.60
N PHE A 25 -7.47 3.39 3.63
CA PHE A 25 -6.17 4.03 3.43
C PHE A 25 -5.11 3.03 2.91
N PRO A 26 -4.40 3.34 1.80
CA PRO A 26 -3.33 2.49 1.28
C PRO A 26 -2.11 2.56 2.19
N PHE A 27 -1.84 1.49 2.93
CA PHE A 27 -0.75 1.37 3.89
C PHE A 27 0.62 1.46 3.22
N LEU A 28 0.74 1.05 1.95
CA LEU A 28 1.93 1.25 1.14
C LEU A 28 2.26 2.73 0.85
N LEU A 29 1.32 3.66 1.10
CA LEU A 29 1.63 5.09 1.05
C LEU A 29 2.70 5.48 2.08
N ILE A 30 2.73 4.84 3.25
CA ILE A 30 3.67 5.17 4.32
C ILE A 30 5.14 5.01 3.88
N PRO A 31 5.60 3.84 3.40
CA PRO A 31 6.97 3.68 2.91
C PRO A 31 7.29 4.58 1.70
N VAL A 32 6.32 4.82 0.81
CA VAL A 32 6.48 5.76 -0.32
C VAL A 32 6.72 7.19 0.17
N LEU A 33 5.96 7.64 1.16
CA LEU A 33 6.12 8.96 1.77
C LEU A 33 7.47 9.07 2.47
N ILE A 34 7.93 8.03 3.17
CA ILE A 34 9.25 8.03 3.78
C ILE A 34 10.34 8.22 2.71
N TYR A 35 10.29 7.50 1.59
CA TYR A 35 11.25 7.71 0.50
C TYR A 35 11.20 9.15 -0.03
N ASN A 36 9.99 9.68 -0.23
CA ASN A 36 9.77 11.04 -0.70
C ASN A 36 10.36 12.09 0.24
N LEU A 37 10.17 11.92 1.55
CA LEU A 37 10.77 12.80 2.55
C LEU A 37 12.31 12.68 2.55
N LEU A 38 12.86 11.47 2.43
CA LEU A 38 14.31 11.28 2.30
C LEU A 38 14.85 11.98 1.05
N ALA A 39 14.15 11.90 -0.07
CA ALA A 39 14.51 12.59 -1.30
C ALA A 39 14.44 14.12 -1.14
N LEU A 40 13.39 14.64 -0.50
CA LEU A 40 13.16 16.06 -0.28
C LEU A 40 14.19 16.69 0.66
N PHE A 41 14.55 15.98 1.73
CA PHE A 41 15.54 16.44 2.72
C PHE A 41 16.98 16.06 2.37
N SER A 42 17.19 15.32 1.28
CA SER A 42 18.54 15.02 0.82
C SER A 42 19.25 16.31 0.39
N ALA A 43 20.51 16.47 0.84
CA ALA A 43 21.31 17.63 0.48
C ALA A 43 21.50 17.70 -1.04
N PRO A 44 21.64 18.89 -1.65
CA PRO A 44 21.97 18.99 -3.06
C PRO A 44 23.24 18.20 -3.39
N PRO A 45 23.34 17.59 -4.59
CA PRO A 45 24.59 16.98 -5.04
C PRO A 45 25.76 17.92 -4.87
N LEU A 46 26.88 17.42 -4.33
CA LEU A 46 28.13 18.19 -4.28
C LEU A 46 28.50 18.63 -5.70
N ALA A 47 29.16 19.79 -5.81
CA ALA A 47 29.64 20.28 -7.10
C ALA A 47 30.55 19.21 -7.77
N GLY A 48 30.14 18.73 -8.94
CA GLY A 48 30.83 17.66 -9.69
C GLY A 48 30.34 16.24 -9.41
N ALA A 49 29.41 16.03 -8.47
CA ALA A 49 28.78 14.73 -8.26
C ALA A 49 27.78 14.42 -9.38
N THR A 50 27.94 13.27 -10.02
CA THR A 50 27.02 12.79 -11.05
C THR A 50 25.80 12.07 -10.47
N GLU A 51 25.90 11.58 -9.23
CA GLU A 51 24.85 10.79 -8.59
C GLU A 51 24.07 11.62 -7.54
N PRO A 52 22.75 11.41 -7.43
CA PRO A 52 21.96 11.98 -6.33
C PRO A 52 22.52 11.58 -4.96
N THR A 53 22.58 12.54 -4.02
CA THR A 53 23.02 12.32 -2.62
C THR A 53 22.21 11.24 -1.91
N LEU A 54 20.91 11.15 -2.21
CA LEU A 54 20.01 10.13 -1.68
C LEU A 54 20.56 8.71 -1.91
N PHE A 55 21.24 8.45 -3.03
CA PHE A 55 21.76 7.11 -3.31
C PHE A 55 22.87 6.71 -2.34
N ALA A 56 23.68 7.67 -1.86
CA ALA A 56 24.67 7.41 -0.83
C ALA A 56 23.99 7.07 0.51
N THR A 57 22.91 7.78 0.86
CA THR A 57 22.11 7.48 2.06
C THR A 57 21.49 6.08 1.98
N LEU A 58 20.85 5.75 0.85
CA LEU A 58 20.18 4.45 0.66
C LEU A 58 21.17 3.29 0.69
N ARG A 59 22.37 3.46 0.13
CA ARG A 59 23.42 2.43 0.11
C ARG A 59 24.19 2.34 1.43
N GLY A 60 24.02 3.30 2.33
CA GLY A 60 24.63 3.27 3.65
C GLY A 60 24.22 2.01 4.40
N GLU A 61 25.19 1.35 5.04
CA GLU A 61 24.94 0.19 5.88
C GLU A 61 24.04 0.58 7.06
N ALA A 62 22.91 -0.11 7.18
CA ALA A 62 21.97 0.07 8.28
C ALA A 62 22.16 -1.02 9.34
N PHE A 63 22.44 -2.25 8.90
CA PHE A 63 22.53 -3.41 9.77
C PHE A 63 23.44 -4.47 9.15
N SER A 64 24.23 -5.15 9.98
CA SER A 64 25.09 -6.25 9.54
C SER A 64 24.99 -7.42 10.49
N LEU A 65 24.87 -8.62 9.91
CA LEU A 65 24.80 -9.88 10.62
C LEU A 65 25.92 -10.81 10.18
N GLN A 66 26.69 -11.29 11.15
CA GLN A 66 27.64 -12.37 10.92
C GLN A 66 26.89 -13.69 10.81
N MET A 67 27.03 -14.36 9.67
CA MET A 67 26.41 -15.65 9.41
C MET A 67 27.27 -16.79 9.96
N LEU A 68 26.63 -17.91 10.32
CA LEU A 68 27.32 -19.14 10.76
C LEU A 68 28.25 -19.72 9.67
N SER A 69 28.03 -19.35 8.41
CA SER A 69 28.92 -19.69 7.29
C SER A 69 30.23 -18.90 7.28
N GLY A 70 30.38 -17.89 8.16
CA GLY A 70 31.54 -16.98 8.21
C GLY A 70 31.40 -15.74 7.31
N SER A 71 30.34 -15.64 6.51
CA SER A 71 30.03 -14.43 5.72
C SER A 71 29.32 -13.36 6.55
N SER A 72 29.34 -12.09 6.13
CA SER A 72 28.54 -11.02 6.71
C SER A 72 27.40 -10.62 5.75
N LEU A 73 26.15 -10.72 6.21
CA LEU A 73 25.00 -10.12 5.54
C LEU A 73 24.90 -8.65 5.96
N SER A 74 25.27 -7.74 5.08
CA SER A 74 25.06 -6.31 5.26
C SER A 74 23.78 -5.90 4.55
N LEU A 75 22.91 -5.19 5.27
CA LEU A 75 21.67 -4.62 4.78
C LEU A 75 21.77 -3.10 4.81
N SER A 76 21.40 -2.49 3.70
CA SER A 76 21.43 -1.05 3.51
C SER A 76 20.16 -0.37 4.02
N TRP A 77 20.16 0.95 4.14
CA TRP A 77 18.95 1.73 4.44
C TRP A 77 17.86 1.55 3.38
N GLY A 78 18.24 1.38 2.12
CA GLY A 78 17.31 1.03 1.06
C GLY A 78 16.64 -0.32 1.30
N ASP A 79 17.40 -1.32 1.77
CA ASP A 79 16.85 -2.64 2.08
C ASP A 79 15.90 -2.59 3.29
N MET A 80 16.21 -1.78 4.31
CA MET A 80 15.31 -1.56 5.45
C MET A 80 13.96 -0.96 5.01
N LEU A 81 14.00 -0.01 4.09
CA LEU A 81 12.79 0.60 3.54
C LEU A 81 11.98 -0.40 2.71
N LEU A 82 12.65 -1.27 1.95
CA LEU A 82 11.98 -2.38 1.24
C LEU A 82 11.36 -3.38 2.20
N LEU A 83 12.05 -3.75 3.27
CA LEU A 83 11.49 -4.63 4.30
C LEU A 83 10.24 -4.02 4.91
N LEU A 84 10.27 -2.71 5.21
CA LEU A 84 9.09 -1.97 5.69
C LEU A 84 7.95 -2.01 4.66
N ALA A 85 8.24 -1.78 3.39
CA ALA A 85 7.24 -1.85 2.32
C ALA A 85 6.62 -3.24 2.18
N ILE A 86 7.42 -4.30 2.29
CA ILE A 86 6.94 -5.69 2.29
C ILE A 86 6.01 -5.94 3.47
N VAL A 87 6.36 -5.48 4.67
CA VAL A 87 5.50 -5.62 5.86
C VAL A 87 4.15 -4.93 5.66
N PHE A 88 4.13 -3.72 5.11
CA PHE A 88 2.88 -3.02 4.81
C PHE A 88 2.07 -3.69 3.69
N LEU A 89 2.74 -4.20 2.65
CA LEU A 89 2.08 -5.00 1.60
C LEU A 89 1.41 -6.25 2.20
N LEU A 90 2.06 -6.93 3.16
CA LEU A 90 1.45 -8.06 3.87
C LEU A 90 0.22 -7.66 4.67
N VAL A 91 0.25 -6.49 5.34
CA VAL A 91 -0.91 -5.97 6.06
C VAL A 91 -2.08 -5.76 5.10
N GLU A 92 -1.85 -5.19 3.92
CA GLU A 92 -2.90 -5.01 2.91
C GLU A 92 -3.49 -6.33 2.44
N ILE A 93 -2.63 -7.30 2.12
CA ILE A 93 -3.06 -8.64 1.69
C ILE A 93 -3.91 -9.31 2.78
N VAL A 94 -3.57 -9.16 4.06
CA VAL A 94 -4.33 -9.75 5.18
C VAL A 94 -5.68 -9.05 5.40
N LYS A 95 -5.77 -7.74 5.11
CA LYS A 95 -7.03 -6.98 5.22
C LYS A 95 -8.00 -7.31 4.08
N ALA A 96 -7.48 -7.58 2.88
CA ALA A 96 -8.27 -7.72 1.66
C ALA A 96 -9.46 -8.72 1.71
N PRO A 97 -9.38 -9.88 2.40
CA PRO A 97 -10.51 -10.83 2.47
C PRO A 97 -11.67 -10.40 3.38
N ARG A 98 -11.46 -9.43 4.27
CA ARG A 98 -12.41 -9.10 5.35
C ARG A 98 -13.43 -8.02 4.97
N THR A 99 -13.18 -7.28 3.89
CA THR A 99 -13.92 -6.06 3.55
C THR A 99 -14.84 -6.31 2.34
N ALA A 100 -16.05 -6.83 2.57
CA ALA A 100 -16.99 -7.18 1.48
C ALA A 100 -17.61 -5.97 0.74
N SER A 101 -17.43 -4.74 1.23
CA SER A 101 -17.68 -3.47 0.54
C SER A 101 -17.09 -2.36 1.41
N PRO A 102 -15.94 -1.76 1.03
CA PRO A 102 -15.78 -0.86 -0.11
C PRO A 102 -14.45 -1.12 -0.89
N SER A 103 -14.39 -2.19 -1.68
CA SER A 103 -13.17 -2.60 -2.43
C SER A 103 -12.72 -1.58 -3.49
N ILE A 104 -13.64 -0.79 -4.05
CA ILE A 104 -13.37 0.12 -5.17
C ILE A 104 -12.51 1.33 -4.76
N ILE A 105 -12.75 1.92 -3.59
CA ILE A 105 -12.01 3.13 -3.20
C ILE A 105 -10.56 2.77 -2.89
N ASN A 106 -10.32 1.63 -2.24
CA ASN A 106 -8.97 1.11 -2.02
C ASN A 106 -8.25 0.87 -3.35
N HIS A 107 -8.93 0.24 -4.32
CA HIS A 107 -8.38 0.05 -5.66
C HIS A 107 -8.02 1.38 -6.35
N MET A 108 -8.92 2.38 -6.31
CA MET A 108 -8.66 3.69 -6.93
C MET A 108 -7.53 4.45 -6.24
N LEU A 109 -7.42 4.36 -4.91
CA LEU A 109 -6.35 4.97 -4.14
C LEU A 109 -5.00 4.31 -4.45
N SER A 110 -4.92 2.97 -4.39
CA SER A 110 -3.69 2.24 -4.72
C SER A 110 -3.28 2.48 -6.18
N MET A 111 -4.24 2.57 -7.11
CA MET A 111 -3.94 2.94 -8.50
C MET A 111 -3.40 4.37 -8.63
N GLY A 112 -3.96 5.32 -7.88
CA GLY A 112 -3.46 6.69 -7.82
C GLY A 112 -2.03 6.75 -7.29
N VAL A 113 -1.73 6.04 -6.19
CA VAL A 113 -0.38 5.95 -5.62
C VAL A 113 0.58 5.28 -6.60
N PHE A 114 0.15 4.24 -7.32
CA PHE A 114 0.97 3.60 -8.35
C PHE A 114 1.37 4.57 -9.46
N ILE A 115 0.40 5.32 -10.02
CA ILE A 115 0.67 6.32 -11.07
C ILE A 115 1.62 7.39 -10.55
N PHE A 116 1.38 7.87 -9.33
CA PHE A 116 2.24 8.87 -8.68
C PHE A 116 3.68 8.35 -8.57
N CYS A 117 3.89 7.15 -8.03
CA CYS A 117 5.23 6.54 -7.96
C CYS A 117 5.84 6.33 -9.34
N LEU A 118 5.07 5.90 -10.34
CA LEU A 118 5.59 5.69 -11.69
C LEU A 118 6.07 7.01 -12.31
N VAL A 119 5.32 8.10 -12.13
CA VAL A 119 5.71 9.43 -12.59
C VAL A 119 6.97 9.91 -11.86
N GLU A 120 7.05 9.77 -10.54
CA GLU A 120 8.24 10.12 -9.78
C GLU A 120 9.48 9.34 -10.24
N PHE A 121 9.35 8.03 -10.42
CA PHE A 121 10.42 7.15 -10.88
C PHE A 121 10.97 7.57 -12.25
N LEU A 122 10.07 7.92 -13.18
CA LEU A 122 10.44 8.25 -14.56
C LEU A 122 10.91 9.71 -14.72
N MET A 123 10.39 10.64 -13.92
CA MET A 123 10.70 12.07 -14.06
C MET A 123 11.86 12.54 -13.17
N LEU A 124 12.06 11.93 -12.00
CA LEU A 124 13.00 12.43 -11.00
C LEU A 124 14.26 11.57 -10.90
N ARG A 125 15.42 12.19 -11.09
CA ARG A 125 16.72 11.50 -11.02
C ARG A 125 16.97 10.82 -9.68
N SER A 126 16.54 11.43 -8.58
CA SER A 126 16.65 10.86 -7.22
C SER A 126 15.78 9.62 -7.00
N PHE A 127 14.83 9.35 -7.90
CA PHE A 127 13.91 8.22 -7.78
C PHE A 127 14.29 7.07 -8.70
N ALA A 128 15.26 7.26 -9.61
CA ALA A 128 15.83 6.21 -10.47
C ALA A 128 16.72 5.22 -9.69
N SER A 129 16.21 4.66 -8.59
CA SER A 129 16.89 3.67 -7.74
C SER A 129 16.16 2.32 -7.79
N ALA A 130 16.91 1.22 -7.59
CA ALA A 130 16.32 -0.11 -7.48
C ALA A 130 15.35 -0.21 -6.30
N THR A 131 15.66 0.48 -5.19
CA THR A 131 14.80 0.58 -4.01
C THR A 131 13.43 1.16 -4.36
N PHE A 132 13.40 2.31 -5.05
CA PHE A 132 12.13 2.94 -5.41
C PHE A 132 11.38 2.18 -6.50
N PHE A 133 12.10 1.59 -7.45
CA PHE A 133 11.52 0.71 -8.46
C PHE A 133 10.79 -0.49 -7.83
N LEU A 134 11.44 -1.18 -6.89
CA LEU A 134 10.84 -2.32 -6.21
C LEU A 134 9.65 -1.92 -5.32
N MET A 135 9.71 -0.76 -4.65
CA MET A 135 8.53 -0.22 -3.96
C MET A 135 7.39 0.09 -4.93
N THR A 136 7.68 0.68 -6.08
CA THR A 136 6.68 0.93 -7.14
C THR A 136 6.04 -0.39 -7.61
N MET A 137 6.83 -1.45 -7.76
CA MET A 137 6.30 -2.79 -8.07
C MET A 137 5.43 -3.34 -6.94
N MET A 138 5.75 -3.09 -5.67
CA MET A 138 4.89 -3.49 -4.55
C MET A 138 3.55 -2.74 -4.58
N VAL A 139 3.55 -1.44 -4.85
CA VAL A 139 2.31 -0.65 -5.03
C VAL A 139 1.48 -1.16 -6.20
N LEU A 140 2.13 -1.56 -7.30
CA LEU A 140 1.45 -2.22 -8.42
C LEU A 140 0.79 -3.55 -7.99
N LEU A 141 1.51 -4.38 -7.23
CA LEU A 141 0.99 -5.66 -6.74
C LEU A 141 -0.22 -5.47 -5.81
N ASP A 142 -0.21 -4.43 -4.98
CA ASP A 142 -1.36 -4.06 -4.15
C ASP A 142 -2.59 -3.67 -4.99
N ALA A 143 -2.40 -2.83 -6.01
CA ALA A 143 -3.48 -2.45 -6.93
C ALA A 143 -4.05 -3.68 -7.67
N MET A 144 -3.20 -4.64 -8.05
CA MET A 144 -3.61 -5.92 -8.64
C MET A 144 -4.35 -6.83 -7.66
N ALA A 145 -3.92 -6.88 -6.39
CA ALA A 145 -4.56 -7.65 -5.34
C ALA A 145 -5.99 -7.16 -5.07
N GLY A 146 -6.21 -5.84 -5.07
CA GLY A 146 -7.57 -5.26 -4.96
C GLY A 146 -8.51 -5.71 -6.08
N MET A 147 -8.00 -5.84 -7.31
CA MET A 147 -8.78 -6.38 -8.44
C MET A 147 -9.06 -7.88 -8.29
N ALA A 148 -8.09 -8.66 -7.81
CA ALA A 148 -8.26 -10.10 -7.61
C ALA A 148 -9.39 -10.43 -6.62
N VAL A 149 -9.49 -9.69 -5.49
CA VAL A 149 -10.57 -9.86 -4.51
C VAL A 149 -11.95 -9.55 -5.10
N THR A 150 -12.04 -8.53 -5.95
CA THR A 150 -13.29 -8.15 -6.61
C THR A 150 -13.78 -9.27 -7.54
N ILE A 151 -12.88 -9.89 -8.31
CA ILE A 151 -13.20 -11.03 -9.19
C ILE A 151 -13.66 -12.25 -8.38
N ILE A 152 -12.97 -12.57 -7.28
CA ILE A 152 -13.30 -13.74 -6.44
C ILE A 152 -14.67 -13.56 -5.78
N SER A 153 -14.98 -12.35 -5.30
CA SER A 153 -16.27 -12.04 -4.67
C SER A 153 -17.42 -12.22 -5.66
N ALA A 154 -17.28 -11.72 -6.88
CA ALA A 154 -18.28 -11.90 -7.94
C ALA A 154 -18.56 -13.38 -8.25
N ARG A 155 -17.52 -14.24 -8.25
CA ARG A 155 -17.69 -15.68 -8.49
C ARG A 155 -18.46 -16.40 -7.37
N ARG A 156 -18.24 -16.02 -6.12
CA ARG A 156 -18.92 -16.63 -4.96
C ARG A 156 -20.42 -16.34 -4.93
N ASP A 157 -20.82 -15.14 -5.37
CA ASP A 157 -22.24 -14.75 -5.38
C ASP A 157 -23.07 -15.58 -6.39
N PHE A 158 -22.46 -16.01 -7.51
CA PHE A 158 -23.11 -16.89 -8.48
C PHE A 158 -23.37 -18.30 -7.92
N ASP A 159 -22.43 -18.85 -7.15
CA ASP A 159 -22.54 -20.20 -6.57
C ASP A 159 -23.64 -20.29 -5.50
N VAL A 160 -23.83 -19.23 -4.70
CA VAL A 160 -24.90 -19.16 -3.69
C VAL A 160 -26.30 -19.09 -4.31
N SER A 161 -26.45 -18.46 -5.49
CA SER A 161 -27.74 -18.37 -6.18
C SER A 161 -28.21 -19.68 -6.82
N GLY A 162 -27.30 -20.62 -7.09
CA GLY A 162 -27.62 -21.94 -7.67
C GLY A 162 -28.10 -22.97 -6.65
N GLY A 163 -27.89 -22.74 -5.35
CA GLY A 163 -28.24 -23.68 -4.26
C GLY A 163 -29.63 -23.49 -3.65
N SER A 164 -30.35 -22.42 -3.98
CA SER A 164 -31.66 -22.10 -3.38
C SER A 164 -32.88 -22.49 -4.24
N SER A 165 -32.69 -23.32 -5.27
CA SER A 165 -33.75 -23.73 -6.20
C SER A 165 -34.06 -25.23 -6.17
N SER A 166 -34.17 -25.85 -4.98
CA SER A 166 -34.61 -27.24 -4.80
C SER A 166 -35.65 -27.36 -3.70
#